data_AF-A0A0S4TDI3-F1
#
_entry.id   AF-A0A0S4TDI3-F1
#
_cell.length_a   1.000
_cell.length_b   1.000
_cell.length_c   1.000
_cell.angle_alpha   90.00
_cell.angle_beta   90.00
_cell.angle_gamma   90.00
#
_symmetry.space_group_name_H-M   'P 1'
#
loop_
_entity.id
_entity.type
_entity.pdbx_description
1 polymer ?
#
loop_
_entity_poly.entity_id
_entity_poly.type
_entity_poly.pdbx_seq_one_letter_code
_entity_poly.pdbx_strand_id
1 'polypeptide(L)'
;MTLFTRFVEPGRLCRIQYGPDTGKMCFIIDVINMNRILIDGPSTNVARQSIPLKRLALTDFKAKIPRGARTGTVKKILEKDNTIESFNKTTYGQKCAAKIFKANMTDFERHALLVARKKRQYLVKQIIKTKKN
;
A
#
# COMPACT_ATOMS: atom_id res chain seq x y z
N MET A 1 10.15 -21.01 -12.80
CA MET A 1 9.64 -19.93 -11.90
C MET A 1 10.83 -19.29 -11.21
N THR A 2 10.93 -17.96 -11.19
CA THR A 2 11.98 -17.27 -10.45
C THR A 2 11.70 -17.31 -8.95
N LEU A 3 12.65 -17.80 -8.16
CA LEU A 3 12.51 -17.93 -6.70
C LEU A 3 12.35 -16.57 -5.99
N PHE A 4 12.98 -15.52 -6.52
CA PHE A 4 12.93 -14.17 -5.97
C PHE A 4 12.33 -13.18 -6.97
N THR A 5 11.39 -12.36 -6.52
CA THR A 5 10.67 -11.37 -7.36
C THR A 5 10.75 -9.94 -6.83
N ARG A 6 10.94 -9.77 -5.51
CA ARG A 6 10.97 -8.47 -4.84
C ARG A 6 12.38 -8.11 -4.41
N PHE A 7 13.11 -7.43 -5.29
CA PHE A 7 14.46 -6.97 -5.02
C PHE A 7 14.47 -5.57 -4.38
N VAL A 8 15.49 -5.33 -3.56
CA VAL A 8 15.80 -4.01 -3.01
C VAL A 8 16.57 -3.24 -4.07
N GLU A 9 15.89 -2.34 -4.77
CA GLU A 9 16.45 -1.62 -5.90
C GLU A 9 15.80 -0.23 -6.07
N PRO A 10 16.49 0.72 -6.73
CA PRO A 10 15.92 2.03 -7.03
C PRO A 10 14.57 1.92 -7.76
N GLY A 11 13.61 2.74 -7.32
CA GLY A 11 12.26 2.79 -7.86
C GLY A 11 11.29 1.75 -7.29
N ARG A 12 11.73 0.81 -6.45
CA ARG A 12 10.85 -0.17 -5.82
C ARG A 12 9.87 0.51 -4.85
N LEU A 13 8.58 0.23 -5.03
CA LEU A 13 7.52 0.73 -4.15
C LEU A 13 7.50 -0.09 -2.86
N CYS A 14 7.51 0.61 -1.73
CA CYS A 14 7.56 0.04 -0.38
C CYS A 14 6.48 0.65 0.51
N ARG A 15 6.02 -0.11 1.50
CA ARG A 15 5.14 0.37 2.56
C ARG A 15 5.91 0.44 3.87
N ILE A 16 5.83 1.56 4.59
CA ILE A 16 6.46 1.72 5.90
C ILE A 16 5.62 0.99 6.94
N GLN A 17 6.22 0.06 7.68
CA GLN A 17 5.54 -0.74 8.70
C GLN A 17 5.71 -0.20 10.11
N TYR A 18 6.76 0.59 10.36
CA TYR A 18 7.11 1.07 11.69
C TYR A 18 7.75 2.47 11.63
N GLY A 19 7.39 3.32 12.60
CA GLY A 19 7.88 4.69 12.74
C GLY A 19 6.77 5.74 12.56
N PRO A 20 7.13 7.03 12.49
CA PRO A 20 6.16 8.13 12.37
C PRO A 20 5.35 8.06 11.07
N ASP A 21 5.94 7.54 10.00
CA ASP A 21 5.31 7.42 8.67
C ASP A 21 4.62 6.06 8.43
N THR A 22 4.24 5.35 9.50
CA THR A 22 3.64 4.02 9.40
C THR A 22 2.39 4.01 8.51
N GLY A 23 2.33 3.06 7.59
CA GLY A 23 1.23 2.88 6.64
C GLY A 23 1.36 3.69 5.36
N LYS A 24 2.25 4.69 5.31
CA LYS A 24 2.53 5.44 4.08
C LYS A 24 3.36 4.63 3.10
N MET A 25 3.20 4.97 1.82
CA MET A 25 3.97 4.39 0.72
C MET A 25 5.21 5.25 0.45
N CYS A 26 6.31 4.63 0.03
CA CYS A 26 7.56 5.30 -0.32
C CYS A 26 8.29 4.52 -1.42
N PHE A 27 9.24 5.16 -2.07
CA PHE A 27 10.07 4.57 -3.10
C PHE A 27 11.52 4.51 -2.61
N ILE A 28 12.21 3.42 -2.93
CA ILE A 28 13.65 3.30 -2.71
C ILE A 28 14.36 4.16 -3.75
N ILE A 29 15.27 5.03 -3.32
CA ILE A 29 16.09 5.86 -4.22
C ILE A 29 17.48 5.24 -4.40
N ASP A 30 18.06 4.83 -3.28
CA ASP A 30 19.42 4.30 -3.22
C ASP A 30 19.58 3.34 -2.04
N VAL A 31 20.55 2.45 -2.15
CA VAL A 31 20.97 1.52 -1.10
C VAL A 31 22.24 2.09 -0.49
N ILE A 32 22.16 2.48 0.78
CA ILE A 32 23.31 3.06 1.51
C ILE A 32 24.24 1.93 1.93
N ASN A 33 23.66 0.90 2.56
CA ASN A 33 24.34 -0.32 2.97
C ASN A 33 23.33 -1.47 3.05
N MET A 34 23.78 -2.65 3.48
CA MET A 34 22.93 -3.86 3.52
C MET A 34 21.66 -3.72 4.38
N ASN A 35 21.70 -2.86 5.40
CA ASN A 35 20.62 -2.73 6.38
C ASN A 35 19.85 -1.40 6.28
N ARG A 36 20.38 -0.40 5.57
CA ARG A 36 19.80 0.95 5.45
C ARG A 36 19.69 1.37 4.00
N ILE A 37 18.56 1.98 3.70
CA ILE A 37 18.24 2.49 2.37
C ILE A 37 17.76 3.94 2.46
N LEU A 38 17.93 4.66 1.36
CA LEU A 38 17.42 6.00 1.18
C LEU A 38 16.05 5.92 0.51
N ILE A 39 15.03 6.49 1.15
CA ILE A 39 13.66 6.51 0.63
C ILE A 39 13.20 7.94 0.31
N ASP A 40 12.25 8.07 -0.61
CA ASP A 40 11.48 9.29 -0.88
C ASP A 40 10.00 8.98 -1.05
N GLY A 41 9.13 9.93 -0.72
CA GLY A 41 7.70 9.85 -1.02
C GLY A 41 7.08 11.23 -1.19
N PRO A 42 7.43 11.98 -2.24
CA PRO A 42 6.93 13.35 -2.42
C PRO A 42 5.39 13.39 -2.57
N SER A 43 4.78 12.36 -3.17
CA SER A 43 3.31 12.28 -3.34
C SER A 43 2.58 11.77 -2.09
N THR A 44 3.29 11.09 -1.19
CA THR A 44 2.73 10.42 0.00
C THR A 44 3.09 11.13 1.31
N ASN A 45 3.68 12.32 1.20
CA ASN A 45 4.15 13.13 2.31
C ASN A 45 5.10 12.37 3.25
N VAL A 46 6.04 11.64 2.65
CA VAL A 46 7.19 11.02 3.32
C VAL A 46 8.43 11.79 2.89
N ALA A 47 9.07 12.46 3.84
CA ALA A 47 10.30 13.19 3.58
C ALA A 47 11.44 12.24 3.18
N ARG A 48 12.37 12.74 2.37
CA ARG A 48 13.58 12.01 2.02
C ARG A 48 14.38 11.70 3.28
N GLN A 49 14.56 10.41 3.59
CA GLN A 49 15.25 10.00 4.81
C GLN A 49 15.94 8.64 4.65
N SER A 50 16.91 8.36 5.52
CA SER A 50 17.54 7.05 5.64
C SER A 50 16.77 6.18 6.63
N ILE A 51 16.21 5.07 6.14
CA ILE A 51 15.43 4.13 6.96
C ILE A 51 16.06 2.72 6.94
N PRO A 52 16.01 1.97 8.06
CA PRO A 52 16.37 0.56 8.05
C PRO A 52 15.43 -0.27 7.16
N LEU A 53 15.99 -1.18 6.38
CA LEU A 53 15.25 -2.08 5.48
C LEU A 53 14.20 -2.91 6.23
N LYS A 54 14.50 -3.32 7.47
CA LYS A 54 13.58 -4.07 8.34
C LYS A 54 12.25 -3.37 8.62
N ARG A 55 12.17 -2.04 8.46
CA ARG A 55 10.94 -1.26 8.70
C ARG A 55 10.04 -1.17 7.46
N LEU A 56 10.45 -1.75 6.34
CA LEU A 56 9.77 -1.64 5.06
C LEU A 56 9.20 -2.98 4.61
N ALA A 57 7.99 -2.92 4.04
CA ALA A 57 7.41 -4.00 3.24
C ALA A 57 7.67 -3.70 1.76
N LEU A 58 8.40 -4.56 1.06
CA LEU A 58 8.56 -4.47 -0.39
C LEU A 58 7.26 -4.90 -1.09
N THR A 59 6.89 -4.19 -2.15
CA THR A 59 5.76 -4.56 -3.02
C THR A 59 6.24 -5.05 -4.39
N ASP A 60 5.35 -5.63 -5.18
CA ASP A 60 5.67 -6.11 -6.52
C ASP A 60 5.88 -4.98 -7.55
N PHE A 61 5.45 -3.75 -7.22
CA PHE A 61 5.50 -2.61 -8.12
C PHE A 61 6.83 -1.88 -8.09
N LYS A 62 7.24 -1.35 -9.24
CA LYS A 62 8.46 -0.59 -9.44
C LYS A 62 8.23 0.56 -10.41
N ALA A 63 8.66 1.75 -10.01
CA ALA A 63 8.77 2.92 -10.88
C ALA A 63 10.15 2.95 -11.56
N LYS A 64 10.25 3.51 -12.76
CA LYS A 64 11.55 3.69 -13.46
C LYS A 64 12.28 4.93 -12.93
N ILE A 65 12.82 4.84 -11.72
CA ILE A 65 13.57 5.92 -11.07
C ILE A 65 15.07 5.64 -11.16
N PRO A 66 15.89 6.58 -11.67
CA PRO A 66 17.34 6.41 -11.68
C PRO A 66 17.89 6.49 -10.25
N ARG A 67 18.98 5.73 -10.01
CA ARG A 67 19.67 5.74 -8.71
C ARG A 67 20.08 7.16 -8.32
N GLY A 68 19.81 7.55 -7.08
CA GLY A 68 20.21 8.86 -6.56
C GLY A 68 19.41 10.06 -7.11
N ALA A 69 18.27 9.83 -7.79
CA ALA A 69 17.40 10.90 -8.28
C ALA A 69 17.06 11.91 -7.17
N ARG A 70 16.98 13.21 -7.50
CA ARG A 70 16.53 14.27 -6.57
C ARG A 70 15.01 14.25 -6.42
N THR A 71 14.48 14.79 -5.32
CA THR A 71 13.04 14.71 -4.99
C THR A 71 12.16 15.35 -6.07
N GLY A 72 12.61 16.46 -6.68
CA GLY A 72 11.91 17.07 -7.80
C GLY A 72 11.82 16.16 -9.04
N THR A 73 12.88 15.39 -9.33
CA THR A 73 12.87 14.40 -10.41
C THR A 73 11.97 13.22 -10.08
N VAL A 74 12.02 12.72 -8.84
CA VAL A 74 11.13 11.65 -8.36
C VAL A 74 9.67 12.07 -8.50
N LYS A 75 9.31 13.29 -8.07
CA LYS A 75 7.96 13.83 -8.19
C LYS A 75 7.47 13.82 -9.65
N LYS A 76 8.27 14.34 -10.59
CA LYS A 76 7.94 14.35 -12.03
C LYS A 76 7.75 12.96 -12.63
N ILE A 77 8.52 11.97 -12.17
CA ILE A 77 8.37 10.58 -12.62
C ILE A 77 7.09 9.98 -12.05
N LEU A 78 6.81 10.18 -10.77
CA LEU A 78 5.63 9.66 -10.10
C LEU A 78 4.32 10.27 -10.59
N GLU A 79 4.34 11.53 -11.03
CA GLU A 79 3.17 12.16 -11.69
C GLU A 79 2.81 11.48 -13.01
N LYS A 80 3.78 10.87 -13.70
CA LYS A 80 3.58 10.13 -14.95
C LYS A 80 3.34 8.63 -14.72
N ASP A 81 3.62 8.14 -13.52
CA ASP A 81 3.66 6.72 -13.21
C ASP A 81 2.48 6.31 -12.34
N ASN A 82 1.70 5.34 -12.81
CA ASN A 82 0.47 4.90 -12.14
C ASN A 82 0.72 3.81 -11.08
N THR A 83 1.96 3.66 -10.59
CA THR A 83 2.35 2.57 -9.68
C THR A 83 1.56 2.57 -8.37
N ILE A 84 1.30 3.74 -7.78
CA ILE A 84 0.50 3.85 -6.54
C ILE A 84 -0.96 3.43 -6.80
N GLU A 85 -1.53 3.84 -7.93
CA GLU A 85 -2.89 3.46 -8.30
C GLU A 85 -3.01 1.95 -8.56
N SER A 86 -2.03 1.37 -9.27
CA SER A 86 -1.94 -0.08 -9.47
C SER A 86 -1.86 -0.81 -8.14
N PHE A 87 -1.08 -0.31 -7.18
CA PHE A 87 -1.03 -0.86 -5.83
C PHE A 87 -2.38 -0.78 -5.12
N ASN A 88 -3.07 0.36 -5.18
CA ASN A 88 -4.37 0.56 -4.55
C ASN A 88 -5.46 -0.36 -5.11
N LYS A 89 -5.36 -0.74 -6.40
CA LYS A 89 -6.26 -1.70 -7.05
C LYS A 89 -6.04 -3.14 -6.58
N THR A 90 -4.87 -3.48 -6.03
CA THR A 90 -4.62 -4.84 -5.52
C THR A 90 -5.47 -5.17 -4.30
N THR A 91 -5.70 -6.46 -4.07
CA THR A 91 -6.38 -6.94 -2.86
C THR A 91 -5.67 -6.49 -1.58
N TYR A 92 -4.34 -6.35 -1.60
CA TYR A 92 -3.56 -5.86 -0.46
C TYR A 92 -3.80 -4.37 -0.21
N GLY A 93 -3.77 -3.54 -1.26
CA GLY A 93 -4.08 -2.11 -1.18
C GLY A 93 -5.51 -1.86 -0.68
N GLN A 94 -6.49 -2.56 -1.26
CA GLN A 94 -7.89 -2.49 -0.85
C GLN A 94 -8.10 -2.89 0.63
N LYS A 95 -7.42 -3.95 1.10
CA LYS A 95 -7.46 -4.35 2.52
C LYS A 95 -6.88 -3.29 3.45
N CYS A 96 -5.78 -2.64 3.04
CA CYS A 96 -5.20 -1.53 3.81
C CYS A 96 -6.17 -0.36 3.91
N ALA A 97 -6.75 0.07 2.78
CA ALA A 97 -7.74 1.15 2.74
C ALA A 97 -8.98 0.82 3.59
N ALA A 98 -9.50 -0.40 3.49
CA ALA A 98 -10.65 -0.84 4.29
C ALA A 98 -10.35 -0.84 5.80
N LYS A 99 -9.09 -1.13 6.22
CA LYS A 99 -8.70 -1.05 7.63
C LYS A 99 -8.70 0.39 8.13
N ILE A 100 -8.18 1.32 7.33
CA ILE A 100 -8.18 2.75 7.64
C ILE A 100 -9.62 3.27 7.76
N PHE A 101 -10.46 2.97 6.76
CA PHE A 101 -11.87 3.37 6.76
C PHE A 101 -12.63 2.85 7.99
N LYS A 102 -12.43 1.58 8.36
CA LYS A 102 -13.07 0.99 9.55
C LYS A 102 -12.59 1.62 10.87
N ALA A 103 -11.33 2.05 10.94
CA ALA A 103 -10.82 2.73 12.13
C ALA A 103 -11.42 4.12 12.30
N ASN A 104 -11.75 4.80 11.19
CA ASN A 104 -12.31 6.15 11.16
C ASN A 104 -13.84 6.19 11.18
N MET A 105 -14.51 5.05 11.34
CA MET A 105 -15.96 4.93 11.19
C MET A 105 -16.71 5.54 12.39
N THR A 106 -17.67 6.40 12.10
CA THR A 106 -18.58 7.00 13.09
C THR A 106 -19.54 5.96 13.67
N ASP A 107 -20.20 6.28 14.79
CA ASP A 107 -21.16 5.37 15.43
C ASP A 107 -22.35 5.04 14.50
N PHE A 108 -22.88 6.06 13.83
CA PHE A 108 -23.96 5.90 12.86
C PHE A 108 -23.55 5.00 11.68
N GLU A 109 -22.34 5.19 11.13
CA GLU A 109 -21.82 4.33 10.05
C GLU A 109 -21.60 2.88 10.51
N ARG A 110 -21.18 2.67 11.76
CA ARG A 110 -21.07 1.33 12.37
C ARG A 110 -22.44 0.65 12.45
N HIS A 111 -23.47 1.38 12.85
CA HIS A 111 -24.85 0.88 12.85
C HIS A 111 -25.35 0.57 11.42
N ALA A 112 -25.12 1.46 10.46
CA ALA A 112 -25.48 1.23 9.06
C ALA A 112 -24.79 -0.02 8.49
N LEU A 113 -23.50 -0.22 8.77
CA LEU A 113 -22.76 -1.42 8.40
C LEU A 113 -23.35 -2.69 9.03
N LEU A 114 -23.76 -2.64 10.30
CA LEU A 114 -24.43 -3.76 10.98
C LEU A 114 -25.73 -4.14 10.27
N VAL A 115 -26.58 -3.16 9.97
CA VAL A 115 -27.85 -3.38 9.26
C VAL A 115 -27.60 -3.98 7.88
N ALA A 116 -26.64 -3.44 7.12
CA ALA A 116 -26.26 -3.98 5.82
C ALA A 116 -25.77 -5.43 5.90
N ARG A 117 -24.99 -5.79 6.93
CA ARG A 117 -24.51 -7.16 7.16
C ARG A 117 -25.66 -8.12 7.46
N LYS A 118 -26.64 -7.72 8.26
CA LYS A 118 -27.85 -8.51 8.53
C LYS A 118 -28.66 -8.77 7.25
N LYS A 119 -28.92 -7.72 6.45
CA LYS A 119 -29.63 -7.84 5.16
C LYS A 119 -28.91 -8.80 4.21
N ARG A 120 -27.58 -8.66 4.07
CA ARG A 120 -26.75 -9.56 3.25
C ARG A 120 -26.84 -11.00 3.74
N GLN A 121 -26.73 -11.24 5.04
CA GLN A 121 -26.79 -12.58 5.61
C GLN A 121 -28.15 -13.25 5.34
N TYR A 122 -29.25 -12.51 5.45
CA TYR A 122 -30.59 -13.01 5.12
C TYR A 122 -30.67 -13.47 3.66
N LEU A 123 -30.26 -12.63 2.70
CA LEU A 123 -30.27 -12.97 1.27
C LEU A 123 -29.39 -14.17 0.94
N VAL A 124 -28.18 -14.24 1.51
CA VAL A 124 -27.26 -15.37 1.32
C VAL A 124 -27.89 -16.67 1.84
N LYS A 125 -28.56 -16.65 3.00
CA LYS A 125 -29.27 -17.83 3.53
C LYS A 125 -30.38 -18.30 2.60
N GLN A 126 -31.15 -17.38 2.01
CA GLN A 126 -32.19 -17.74 1.05
C GLN A 126 -31.60 -18.40 -0.20
N ILE A 127 -30.56 -17.79 -0.80
CA ILE A 127 -29.88 -18.35 -1.99
C ILE A 127 -29.32 -19.75 -1.72
N ILE A 128 -28.67 -19.95 -0.57
CA ILE A 128 -28.11 -21.25 -0.19
C ILE A 128 -29.22 -22.30 0.00
N LYS A 129 -30.37 -21.91 0.57
CA LYS A 129 -31.52 -22.79 0.74
C LYS A 129 -32.10 -23.21 -0.62
N THR A 130 -32.27 -22.27 -1.55
CA THR A 130 -32.78 -22.53 -2.89
C THR A 130 -31.85 -23.44 -3.71
N LYS A 131 -30.52 -23.27 -3.61
CA LYS A 131 -29.53 -24.10 -4.32
C LYS A 131 -29.39 -25.54 -3.79
N LYS A 132 -29.96 -25.84 -2.63
CA LYS A 132 -29.87 -27.17 -1.98
C LYS A 132 -31.01 -28.12 -2.41
N ASN A 133 -32.04 -27.59 -3.06
CA ASN A 133 -33.08 -28.34 -3.75
C ASN A 133 -32.74 -28.42 -5.24
#